data_AF-A0AA36MM51-F1
#
_entry.id   AF-A0AA36MM51-F1
#
_cell.length_a   1.000
_cell.length_b   1.000
_cell.length_c   1.000
_cell.angle_alpha   90.00
_cell.angle_beta   90.00
_cell.angle_gamma   90.00
#
_symmetry.space_group_name_H-M   'P 1'
#
loop_
_entity.id
_entity.type
_entity.pdbx_description
1 polymer ?
#
loop_
_entity_poly.entity_id
_entity_poly.type
_entity_poly.pdbx_seq_one_letter_code
_entity_poly.pdbx_strand_id
1 'polypeptide(L)' 'MAQSSRYAFTPCGHKCVCHLCAVAVSRSERRCPICRTKVVRILKIIDP' A
#
# COMPACT_ATOMS: atom_id res chain seq x y z
N MET A 1 -14.34 0.27 -11.93
CA MET A 1 -12.94 0.52 -12.36
C MET A 1 -12.01 -0.24 -11.44
N ALA A 2 -11.55 -1.43 -11.83
CA ALA A 2 -10.62 -2.23 -11.01
C ALA A 2 -9.18 -1.77 -11.31
N GLN A 3 -8.69 -0.78 -10.57
CA GLN A 3 -7.31 -0.33 -10.71
C GLN A 3 -6.38 -1.36 -10.07
N SER A 4 -5.43 -1.90 -10.84
CA SER A 4 -4.51 -2.95 -10.37
C SER A 4 -3.76 -2.51 -9.12
N SER A 5 -3.75 -3.36 -8.09
CA SER A 5 -2.97 -3.16 -6.86
C SER A 5 -1.48 -3.24 -7.17
N ARG A 6 -0.82 -2.08 -7.28
CA ARG A 6 0.62 -1.95 -7.62
C ARG A 6 1.46 -1.42 -6.47
N TYR A 7 0.90 -1.23 -5.28
CA TYR A 7 1.63 -0.68 -4.14
C TYR A 7 1.62 -1.65 -2.98
N ALA A 8 2.81 -1.93 -2.45
CA ALA A 8 3.03 -2.77 -1.28
C ALA A 8 3.49 -1.95 -0.08
N PHE A 9 3.13 -2.40 1.12
CA PHE A 9 3.49 -1.75 2.37
C PHE A 9 4.63 -2.48 3.08
N THR A 10 5.59 -1.77 3.67
CA THR A 10 6.64 -2.38 4.51
C THR A 10 6.40 -2.07 6.00
N PRO A 11 6.70 -3.02 6.91
CA PRO A 11 7.34 -4.31 6.68
C PRO A 11 6.38 -5.46 6.28
N CYS A 12 5.06 -5.24 6.24
CA CYS A 12 4.11 -6.35 6.13
C CYS A 12 3.94 -6.97 4.73
N GLY A 13 4.51 -6.38 3.67
CA GLY A 13 4.54 -6.93 2.31
C GLY A 13 3.23 -6.87 1.51
N HIS A 14 2.10 -6.44 2.10
CA HIS A 14 0.80 -6.53 1.44
C HIS A 14 0.65 -5.56 0.25
N LYS A 15 0.46 -6.10 -0.96
CA LYS A 15 0.18 -5.39 -2.22
C LYS A 15 -1.34 -5.29 -2.46
N CYS A 16 -2.03 -4.40 -1.75
CA CYS A 16 -3.51 -4.37 -1.76
C CYS A 16 -4.14 -3.06 -2.25
N VAL A 17 -3.35 -2.08 -2.71
CA VAL A 17 -3.87 -0.76 -3.08
C VAL A 17 -3.29 -0.19 -4.38
N CYS A 18 -4.04 0.72 -5.00
CA CYS A 18 -3.56 1.55 -6.11
C CYS A 18 -2.75 2.78 -5.60
N HIS A 19 -2.29 3.63 -6.53
CA HIS A 19 -1.50 4.82 -6.18
C HIS A 19 -2.24 5.80 -5.26
N LEU A 20 -3.48 6.16 -5.60
CA LEU A 20 -4.27 7.13 -4.84
C LEU A 20 -4.55 6.62 -3.43
N CYS A 21 -4.91 5.34 -3.32
CA CYS A 21 -5.10 4.69 -2.03
C CYS A 21 -3.81 4.61 -1.22
N ALA A 22 -2.66 4.37 -1.85
CA ALA A 22 -1.37 4.40 -1.16
C ALA A 22 -1.02 5.81 -0.63
N VAL A 23 -1.29 6.87 -1.40
CA VAL A 23 -1.13 8.26 -0.96
C VAL A 23 -2.06 8.58 0.21
N ALA A 24 -3.31 8.13 0.15
CA ALA A 24 -4.28 8.29 1.24
C ALA A 24 -3.78 7.63 2.53
N VAL A 25 -3.31 6.38 2.47
CA VAL A 25 -2.73 5.67 3.62
C VAL A 25 -1.52 6.42 4.19
N SER A 26 -0.69 7.02 3.33
CA SER A 26 0.48 7.80 3.76
C SER A 26 0.11 9.10 4.52
N ARG A 27 -1.06 9.67 4.22
CA ARG A 27 -1.60 10.89 4.85
C ARG A 27 -2.46 10.62 6.08
N SER A 28 -2.98 9.40 6.23
CA SER A 28 -3.78 8.96 7.39
C SER A 28 -2.88 8.29 8.45
N GLU A 29 -3.43 7.35 9.23
CA GLU A 29 -2.73 6.64 10.32
C GLU A 29 -1.53 5.78 9.90
N ARG A 30 -1.22 5.69 8.59
CA ARG A 30 -0.15 4.84 8.05
C ARG A 30 -0.23 3.41 8.57
N ARG A 31 -1.39 2.78 8.43
CA ARG A 31 -1.59 1.35 8.75
C ARG A 31 -2.01 0.59 7.51
N CYS A 32 -1.51 -0.64 7.39
CA CYS A 32 -1.91 -1.53 6.31
C CYS A 32 -3.40 -1.89 6.44
N PRO A 33 -4.22 -1.79 5.38
CA PRO A 33 -5.64 -2.16 5.42
C PRO A 33 -5.90 -3.64 5.72
N ILE A 34 -4.92 -4.52 5.46
CA ILE A 34 -5.07 -5.98 5.63
C ILE A 34 -4.73 -6.41 7.06
N CYS A 35 -3.52 -6.10 7.51
CA CYS A 35 -2.99 -6.60 8.79
C CYS A 35 -2.86 -5.53 9.87
N ARG A 36 -3.20 -4.26 9.55
CA ARG A 36 -3.08 -3.10 10.45
C ARG A 36 -1.67 -2.81 10.98
N THR A 37 -0.64 -3.50 10.47
CA THR A 37 0.76 -3.18 10.74
C THR A 37 1.07 -1.74 10.32
N LYS A 38 1.85 -1.04 11.15
CA LYS A 38 2.33 0.32 10.85
C LYS A 38 3.19 0.30 9.58
N VAL A 39 2.81 1.12 8.61
CA VAL A 39 3.48 1.30 7.33
C VAL A 39 4.67 2.22 7.52
N VAL A 40 5.85 1.69 7.26
CA VAL A 40 7.12 2.44 7.32
C VAL A 40 7.47 3.00 5.95
N ARG A 41 7.30 2.20 4.89
CA ARG A 41 7.47 2.64 3.49
C ARG A 41 6.38 2.05 2.61
N ILE A 42 6.16 2.72 1.49
CA ILE A 42 5.28 2.27 0.41
C ILE A 42 6.13 2.05 -0.82
N LEU A 43 6.05 0.85 -1.41
CA LEU A 43 6.80 0.47 -2.58
C LEU A 43 5.86 0.36 -3.79
N LYS A 44 6.24 0.93 -4.92
CA LYS A 44 5.58 0.67 -6.20
C LYS A 44 6.18 -0.60 -6.79
N ILE A 45 5.34 -1.62 -6.96
CA ILE A 45 5.73 -2.89 -7.57
C ILE A 45 5.59 -2.78 -9.08
N ILE A 46 6.68 -3.09 -9.77
CA ILE A 46 6.76 -3.22 -11.21
C ILE A 46 6.91 -4.72 -11.46
N ASP A 47 5.83 -5.37 -11.89
CA ASP A 47 5.91 -6.73 -12.44
C ASP A 47 6.61 -6.65 -13.81
N PRO A 48 7.44 -7.66 -14.18
CA PRO A 48 8.13 -7.71 -15.46
C PRO A 48 7.19 -7.78 -16.67
#